data_AF-A0A1H0H669-F1
#
_entry.id   AF-A0A1H0H669-F1
#
_cell.length_a   1.000
_cell.length_b   1.000
_cell.length_c   1.000
_cell.angle_alpha   90.00
_cell.angle_beta   90.00
_cell.angle_gamma   90.00
#
_symmetry.space_group_name_H-M   'P 1'
#
loop_
_entity.id
_entity.type
_entity.pdbx_description
1 polymer ?
#
loop_
_entity_poly.entity_id
_entity_poly.type
_entity_poly.pdbx_seq_one_letter_code
_entity_poly.pdbx_strand_id
1 'polypeptide(L)'
;MESKTLKRWSLICFIAALPALIVTDWYLKGFGLLVLFILLAAGLIFDQLARIYYPAYTVDNPAAFRRHRLLQLYTLILFLMSPMAVVYGNRLNLAFGVTAAALMIGLGLVLDQVARSRYRYHKIEQRGEGQTI
;
A
#
# COMPACT_ATOMS: atom_id res chain seq x y z
N MET A 1 -8.50 -13.28 -8.99
CA MET A 1 -9.16 -12.51 -7.92
C MET A 1 -9.25 -11.06 -8.39
N GLU A 2 -10.37 -10.63 -8.98
CA GLU A 2 -10.47 -9.36 -9.72
C GLU A 2 -9.86 -8.13 -9.00
N SER A 3 -9.22 -7.23 -9.74
CA SER A 3 -8.63 -5.99 -9.22
C SER A 3 -9.63 -5.13 -8.43
N LYS A 4 -10.91 -5.21 -8.80
CA LYS A 4 -12.04 -4.54 -8.11
C LYS A 4 -12.20 -5.04 -6.68
N THR A 5 -11.97 -6.33 -6.42
CA THR A 5 -12.11 -6.94 -5.10
C THR A 5 -11.01 -6.44 -4.15
N LEU A 6 -9.74 -6.45 -4.58
CA LEU A 6 -8.61 -5.94 -3.78
C LEU A 6 -8.76 -4.45 -3.45
N LYS A 7 -9.22 -3.64 -4.40
CA LYS A 7 -9.50 -2.21 -4.16
C LYS A 7 -10.62 -1.99 -3.15
N ARG A 8 -11.68 -2.81 -3.18
CA ARG A 8 -12.75 -2.76 -2.18
C ARG A 8 -12.23 -3.13 -0.78
N TRP A 9 -11.42 -4.18 -0.67
CA TRP A 9 -10.79 -4.55 0.60
C TRP A 9 -9.89 -3.44 1.14
N SER A 10 -9.09 -2.82 0.27
CA SER A 10 -8.28 -1.66 0.64
C SER A 10 -9.14 -0.53 1.22
N LEU A 11 -10.22 -0.15 0.53
CA LEU A 11 -11.14 0.90 0.96
C LEU A 11 -11.81 0.57 2.30
N ILE A 12 -12.24 -0.68 2.48
CA ILE A 12 -12.84 -1.15 3.73
C ILE A 12 -11.84 -1.02 4.88
N CYS A 13 -10.58 -1.40 4.68
CA CYS A 13 -9.53 -1.25 5.70
C CYS A 13 -9.32 0.21 6.09
N PHE A 14 -9.31 1.15 5.14
CA PHE A 14 -9.18 2.58 5.45
C PHE A 14 -10.38 3.13 6.22
N ILE A 15 -11.60 2.77 5.80
CA ILE A 15 -12.83 3.20 6.48
C ILE A 15 -12.89 2.61 7.89
N ALA A 16 -12.48 1.36 8.05
CA ALA A 16 -12.48 0.66 9.34
C ALA A 16 -11.37 1.16 10.29
N ALA A 17 -10.30 1.78 9.78
CA ALA A 17 -9.16 2.21 10.59
C ALA A 17 -9.55 3.23 11.67
N LEU A 18 -10.36 4.24 11.32
CA LEU A 18 -10.86 5.28 12.24
C LEU A 18 -11.78 4.73 13.35
N PRO A 19 -12.86 3.99 13.06
CA PRO A 19 -13.69 3.41 14.10
C PRO A 19 -12.93 2.36 14.91
N ALA A 20 -12.00 1.60 14.31
CA ALA A 20 -11.17 0.67 15.06
C ALA A 20 -10.26 1.40 16.06
N LEU A 21 -9.70 2.56 15.73
CA LEU A 21 -8.96 3.38 16.69
C LEU A 21 -9.82 3.67 17.94
N ILE A 22 -11.05 4.15 17.74
CA ILE A 22 -11.94 4.55 18.83
C ILE A 22 -12.39 3.34 19.65
N VAL A 23 -12.88 2.30 18.98
CA VAL A 23 -13.43 1.10 19.63
C VAL A 23 -12.33 0.35 20.38
N THR A 24 -11.18 0.14 19.75
CA THR A 24 -10.10 -0.62 20.41
C THR A 24 -9.59 0.13 21.64
N ASP A 25 -9.53 1.46 21.62
CA ASP A 25 -9.06 2.23 22.76
C ASP A 25 -10.06 2.24 23.94
N TRP A 26 -11.36 2.06 23.66
CA TRP A 26 -12.38 1.82 24.70
C TRP A 26 -12.20 0.49 25.44
N TYR A 27 -11.83 -0.59 24.72
CA TYR A 27 -11.67 -1.92 25.31
C TYR A 27 -10.24 -2.23 25.79
N LEU A 28 -9.24 -1.68 25.11
CA LEU A 28 -7.81 -1.91 25.32
C LEU A 28 -7.05 -0.58 25.19
N LYS A 29 -7.02 0.18 26.28
CA LYS A 29 -6.34 1.49 26.34
C LYS A 29 -4.91 1.39 25.82
N GLY A 30 -4.58 2.24 24.84
CA GLY A 30 -3.25 2.35 24.24
C GLY A 30 -3.02 1.43 23.02
N PHE A 31 -3.92 0.47 22.74
CA PHE A 31 -3.81 -0.40 21.56
C PHE A 31 -4.52 0.16 20.32
N GLY A 32 -5.36 1.19 20.47
CA GLY A 32 -6.08 1.80 19.35
C GLY A 32 -5.15 2.28 18.23
N LEU A 33 -4.03 2.91 18.59
CA LEU A 33 -3.02 3.36 17.62
C LEU A 33 -2.40 2.18 16.85
N LEU A 34 -2.10 1.08 17.54
CA LEU A 34 -1.53 -0.10 16.87
C LEU A 34 -2.51 -0.67 15.83
N VAL A 35 -3.78 -0.84 16.21
CA VAL A 35 -4.82 -1.38 15.32
C VAL A 35 -5.07 -0.45 14.13
N LEU A 36 -5.05 0.87 14.35
CA LEU A 36 -5.10 1.87 13.29
C LEU A 36 -3.98 1.64 12.27
N PHE A 37 -2.73 1.56 12.72
CA PHE A 37 -1.59 1.34 11.82
C PHE A 37 -1.65 -0.01 11.10
N ILE A 38 -2.13 -1.07 11.75
CA ILE A 38 -2.33 -2.38 11.11
C ILE A 38 -3.35 -2.27 9.98
N LEU A 39 -4.50 -1.62 10.21
CA LEU A 39 -5.54 -1.46 9.20
C LEU A 39 -5.10 -0.55 8.05
N LEU A 40 -4.39 0.54 8.35
CA LEU A 40 -3.79 1.41 7.33
C LEU A 40 -2.78 0.63 6.48
N ALA A 41 -1.88 -0.12 7.11
CA ALA A 41 -0.89 -0.95 6.41
C ALA A 41 -1.57 -2.01 5.54
N ALA A 42 -2.58 -2.71 6.05
CA ALA A 42 -3.36 -3.69 5.29
C ALA A 42 -4.03 -3.06 4.07
N GLY A 43 -4.65 -1.88 4.24
CA GLY A 43 -5.26 -1.13 3.15
C GLY A 43 -4.25 -0.78 2.05
N LEU A 44 -3.08 -0.27 2.44
CA LEU A 44 -1.98 0.06 1.53
C LEU A 44 -1.39 -1.18 0.83
N ILE A 45 -1.28 -2.29 1.55
CA ILE A 45 -0.82 -3.58 1.02
C ILE A 45 -1.79 -4.09 -0.05
N PHE A 46 -3.10 -4.06 0.21
CA PHE A 46 -4.10 -4.49 -0.79
C PHE A 46 -4.12 -3.59 -2.02
N ASP A 47 -3.95 -2.27 -1.85
CA ASP A 47 -3.82 -1.35 -2.98
C ASP A 47 -2.57 -1.66 -3.82
N GLN A 48 -1.43 -1.93 -3.17
CA GLN A 48 -0.21 -2.30 -3.88
C GLN A 48 -0.28 -3.67 -4.56
N LEU A 49 -0.89 -4.66 -3.91
CA LEU A 49 -1.14 -5.97 -4.50
C LEU A 49 -2.02 -5.86 -5.75
N ALA A 50 -3.08 -5.05 -5.71
CA ALA A 50 -3.91 -4.80 -6.88
C ALA A 50 -3.08 -4.27 -8.06
N ARG A 51 -2.11 -3.40 -7.80
CA ARG A 51 -1.25 -2.80 -8.83
C ARG A 51 -0.17 -3.75 -9.36
N ILE A 52 0.38 -4.62 -8.51
CA ILE A 52 1.39 -5.61 -8.91
C ILE A 52 0.75 -6.73 -9.74
N TYR A 53 -0.40 -7.25 -9.31
CA TYR A 53 -1.08 -8.37 -9.96
C TYR A 53 -1.94 -7.98 -11.16
N TYR A 54 -2.49 -6.75 -11.16
CA TYR A 54 -3.31 -6.23 -12.26
C TYR A 54 -2.72 -4.93 -12.81
N PRO A 55 -1.51 -4.99 -13.43
CA PRO A 55 -0.94 -3.83 -14.08
C PRO A 55 -1.84 -3.39 -15.23
N ALA A 56 -2.30 -2.13 -15.21
CA ALA A 56 -3.15 -1.57 -16.28
C ALA A 56 -2.37 -1.26 -17.58
N TYR A 57 -1.11 -1.69 -17.66
CA TYR A 57 -0.18 -1.29 -18.70
C TYR A 57 0.79 -2.43 -19.05
N THR A 58 1.10 -2.56 -20.34
CA THR A 58 2.13 -3.46 -20.89
C THR A 58 3.47 -2.75 -20.99
N VAL A 59 4.55 -3.53 -21.05
CA VAL A 59 5.92 -3.00 -20.96
C VAL A 59 6.70 -3.28 -22.23
N ASP A 60 7.19 -2.21 -22.87
CA ASP A 60 8.06 -2.32 -24.05
C ASP A 60 9.54 -2.59 -23.68
N ASN A 61 9.95 -2.32 -22.43
CA ASN A 61 11.34 -2.49 -21.98
C ASN A 61 11.48 -3.33 -20.69
N PRO A 62 12.02 -4.56 -20.77
CA PRO A 62 12.09 -5.48 -19.64
C PRO A 62 12.97 -4.98 -18.48
N ALA A 63 13.97 -4.12 -18.73
CA ALA A 63 14.79 -3.55 -17.66
C ALA A 63 14.02 -2.51 -16.82
N ALA A 64 13.16 -1.72 -17.45
CA ALA A 64 12.29 -0.76 -16.78
C ALA A 64 11.22 -1.47 -15.94
N PHE A 65 10.65 -2.57 -16.46
CA PHE A 65 9.70 -3.40 -15.73
C PHE A 65 10.28 -3.96 -14.43
N ARG A 66 11.50 -4.51 -14.47
CA ARG A 66 12.17 -5.05 -13.28
C ARG A 66 12.37 -3.99 -12.22
N ARG A 67 12.81 -2.78 -12.60
CA ARG A 67 13.01 -1.65 -11.66
C ARG A 67 11.71 -1.18 -11.04
N HIS A 68 10.64 -1.05 -11.84
CA HIS A 68 9.32 -0.70 -11.33
C HIS A 68 8.80 -1.75 -10.33
N ARG A 69 8.90 -3.04 -10.67
CA ARG A 69 8.47 -4.13 -9.79
C ARG A 69 9.27 -4.19 -8.50
N LEU A 70 10.58 -3.93 -8.55
CA LEU A 70 11.42 -3.80 -7.36
C LEU A 70 10.97 -2.64 -6.47
N LEU A 71 10.71 -1.45 -7.02
CA LEU A 71 10.20 -0.30 -6.26
C LEU A 71 8.85 -0.60 -5.57
N GLN A 72 7.94 -1.27 -6.28
CA GLN A 72 6.67 -1.70 -5.69
C GLN A 72 6.87 -2.74 -4.58
N LEU A 73 7.81 -3.67 -4.75
CA LEU A 73 8.15 -4.66 -3.72
C LEU A 73 8.74 -3.99 -2.47
N TYR A 74 9.68 -3.05 -2.63
CA TYR A 74 10.21 -2.27 -1.51
C TYR A 74 9.13 -1.47 -0.79
N THR A 75 8.19 -0.90 -1.55
CA THR A 75 7.05 -0.20 -0.97
C THR A 75 6.17 -1.14 -0.14
N LEU A 76 5.91 -2.35 -0.66
CA LEU A 76 5.14 -3.37 0.04
C LEU A 76 5.81 -3.78 1.36
N ILE A 77 7.14 -3.97 1.35
CA ILE A 77 7.92 -4.29 2.55
C ILE A 77 7.84 -3.16 3.58
N LEU A 78 7.95 -1.90 3.15
CA LEU A 78 7.82 -0.74 4.05
C LEU A 78 6.45 -0.71 4.73
N PHE A 79 5.37 -0.98 4.00
CA PHE A 79 4.02 -1.03 4.56
C PHE A 79 3.87 -2.20 5.55
N LEU A 80 4.38 -3.38 5.21
CA LEU A 80 4.35 -4.55 6.10
C LEU A 80 5.13 -4.33 7.40
N MET A 81 6.26 -3.62 7.34
CA MET A 81 7.11 -3.36 8.50
C MET A 81 6.59 -2.18 9.35
N SER A 82 5.73 -1.32 8.81
CA SER A 82 5.25 -0.13 9.52
C SER A 82 4.53 -0.42 10.85
N PRO A 83 3.67 -1.46 11.01
CA PRO A 83 3.07 -1.77 12.31
C PRO A 83 4.09 -2.36 13.29
N MET A 84 5.11 -3.09 12.79
CA MET A 84 6.20 -3.57 13.65
C MET A 84 7.00 -2.40 14.22
N ALA A 85 7.21 -1.33 13.46
CA ALA A 85 7.85 -0.11 13.97
C ALA A 85 7.07 0.50 15.15
N VAL A 86 5.74 0.43 15.14
CA VAL A 86 4.92 0.82 16.30
C VAL A 86 5.17 -0.10 17.48
N VAL A 87 5.16 -1.44 17.30
CA VAL A 87 5.37 -2.40 18.39
C VAL A 87 6.74 -2.24 19.06
N TYR A 88 7.81 -2.17 18.26
CA TYR A 88 9.18 -2.12 18.76
C TYR A 88 9.59 -0.71 19.18
N GLY A 89 9.21 0.32 18.42
CA GLY A 89 9.55 1.70 18.74
C GLY A 89 8.84 2.22 19.98
N ASN A 90 7.62 1.75 20.25
CA ASN A 90 6.88 2.09 21.46
C ASN A 90 7.53 1.55 22.75
N ARG A 91 8.43 0.55 22.65
CA ARG A 91 9.24 0.11 23.81
C ARG A 91 10.28 1.14 24.24
N LEU A 92 10.73 2.00 23.32
CA LEU A 92 11.68 3.08 23.61
C LEU A 92 10.94 4.37 23.94
N ASN A 93 10.01 4.78 23.07
CA ASN A 93 9.16 5.94 23.26
C ASN A 93 7.96 5.84 22.31
N LEU A 94 6.75 6.08 22.84
CA LEU A 94 5.50 6.01 22.08
C LEU A 94 5.50 6.96 20.88
N ALA A 95 6.04 8.18 21.04
CA ALA A 95 6.19 9.13 19.95
C ALA A 95 7.16 8.63 18.87
N PHE A 96 8.22 7.90 19.26
CA PHE A 96 9.22 7.39 18.33
C PHE A 96 8.65 6.27 17.44
N GLY A 97 7.94 5.29 18.02
CA GLY A 97 7.33 4.21 17.26
C GLY A 97 6.29 4.70 16.25
N VAL A 98 5.44 5.65 16.64
CA VAL A 98 4.44 6.26 15.75
C VAL A 98 5.12 7.06 14.63
N THR A 99 6.14 7.85 14.95
CA THR A 99 6.86 8.67 13.96
C THR A 99 7.60 7.78 12.96
N ALA A 100 8.27 6.71 13.42
CA ALA A 100 8.94 5.75 12.56
C ALA A 100 7.95 5.07 11.60
N ALA A 101 6.79 4.62 12.09
CA ALA A 101 5.76 4.01 11.26
C ALA A 101 5.20 4.99 10.21
N ALA A 102 4.94 6.24 10.60
CA ALA A 102 4.50 7.30 9.70
C ALA A 102 5.55 7.60 8.61
N LEU A 103 6.83 7.65 8.96
CA LEU A 103 7.93 7.83 8.01
C LEU A 103 8.04 6.66 7.04
N MET A 104 7.90 5.42 7.50
CA MET A 104 7.94 4.23 6.63
C MET A 104 6.78 4.23 5.62
N ILE A 105 5.57 4.59 6.07
CA ILE A 105 4.42 4.75 5.18
C ILE A 105 4.66 5.89 4.19
N GLY A 106 5.13 7.05 4.67
CA GLY A 106 5.44 8.20 3.83
C GLY A 106 6.48 7.88 2.74
N LEU A 107 7.59 7.23 3.11
CA LEU A 107 8.62 6.78 2.19
C LEU A 107 8.07 5.76 1.18
N GLY A 108 7.24 4.81 1.63
CA GLY A 108 6.58 3.85 0.74
C GLY A 108 5.70 4.55 -0.29
N LEU A 109 4.89 5.53 0.12
CA LEU A 109 4.07 6.33 -0.79
C LEU A 109 4.92 7.14 -1.79
N VAL A 110 6.04 7.72 -1.35
CA VAL A 110 6.97 8.45 -2.24
C VAL A 110 7.59 7.51 -3.27
N LEU A 111 8.08 6.33 -2.85
CA LEU A 111 8.65 5.33 -3.77
C LEU A 111 7.62 4.85 -4.80
N ASP A 112 6.37 4.66 -4.38
CA ASP A 112 5.27 4.30 -5.28
C ASP A 112 4.95 5.43 -6.28
N GLN A 113 4.97 6.68 -5.85
CA GLN A 113 4.80 7.82 -6.76
C GLN A 113 5.97 7.93 -7.75
N VAL A 114 7.21 7.72 -7.30
CA VAL A 114 8.40 7.71 -8.16
C VAL A 114 8.33 6.57 -9.17
N ALA A 115 7.90 5.38 -8.75
CA ALA A 115 7.69 4.24 -9.64
C ALA A 115 6.69 4.60 -10.76
N ARG A 116 5.58 5.25 -10.42
CA ARG A 116 4.54 5.67 -11.36
C ARG A 116 4.96 6.81 -12.28
N SER A 117 5.67 7.80 -11.76
CA SER A 117 6.09 8.99 -12.52
C SER A 117 7.20 8.65 -13.51
N ARG A 118 8.22 7.87 -13.08
CA ARG A 118 9.43 7.63 -13.85
C ARG A 118 9.30 6.49 -14.86
N TYR A 119 8.43 5.51 -14.58
CA TYR A 119 8.18 4.37 -15.46
C TYR A 119 6.74 4.38 -15.96
N ARG A 120 6.24 5.57 -16.31
CA ARG A 120 4.89 5.78 -16.81
C ARG A 120 4.71 5.00 -18.10
N TYR A 121 4.07 3.84 -17.98
CA TYR A 121 3.75 2.98 -19.10
C TYR A 121 2.77 3.67 -20.07
N HIS A 122 2.81 3.30 -21.35
CA HIS A 122 1.77 3.68 -22.30
C HIS A 122 0.47 2.92 -21.96
N LYS A 123 -0.65 3.65 -21.93
CA LYS A 123 -1.98 3.07 -21.78
C LYS A 123 -2.17 2.04 -22.89
N ILE A 124 -2.60 0.83 -22.54
CA ILE A 124 -3.16 -0.07 -23.54
C ILE A 124 -4.43 0.64 -24.03
N GLU A 125 -4.36 1.25 -25.21
CA GLU A 125 -5.56 1.54 -25.97
C GLU A 125 -6.23 0.19 -26.17
N GLN A 126 -7.37 -0.03 -25.50
CA GLN A 126 -8.25 -1.11 -25.88
C GLN A 126 -8.71 -0.82 -27.29
N ARG A 127 -7.94 -1.25 -28.29
CA ARG A 127 -8.41 -1.34 -29.66
C ARG A 127 -9.54 -2.35 -29.60
N GLY A 128 -10.76 -1.84 -29.70
CA GLY A 128 -11.97 -2.63 -29.64
C GLY A 128 -11.85 -3.85 -30.55
N GLU A 129 -12.21 -5.00 -30.00
CA GLU A 129 -12.52 -6.17 -30.80
C GLU A 129 -13.56 -5.75 -31.85
N GLY A 130 -13.20 -5.82 -33.13
CA GLY A 130 -14.13 -5.60 -34.22
C GLY A 130 -13.57 -4.79 -35.38
N GLN A 131 -12.55 -5.29 -36.07
CA GLN A 131 -12.44 -5.15 -37.52
C GLN A 131 -11.46 -6.20 -38.07
N THR A 132 -12.04 -7.33 -38.47
CA THR A 132 -11.55 -8.17 -39.57
C THR A 132 -11.57 -7.34 -40.85
N ILE A 133 -10.45 -7.29 -41.58
CA ILE A 133 -10.13 -8.06 -42.80
C ILE A 133 -8.61 -8.05 -42.93
#